data_AF-A0A2P4PVW4-F1
#
_entry.id   AF-A0A2P4PVW4-F1
#
_cell.length_a   1.000
_cell.length_b   1.000
_cell.length_c   1.000
_cell.angle_alpha   90.00
_cell.angle_beta   90.00
_cell.angle_gamma   90.00
#
_symmetry.space_group_name_H-M   'P 1'
#
loop_
_entity.id
_entity.type
_entity.pdbx_description
1 polymer ?
#
loop_
_entity_poly.entity_id
_entity_poly.type
_entity_poly.pdbx_seq_one_letter_code
_entity_poly.pdbx_strand_id
1 'polypeptide(L)'
;NYSTLQIETFKLLLQKTGNYLENIGFGLSRNNKHKRKLFKLVKIYCVKIKFLEIFGISRFNNQNIYSVLNLIKNVQQNLNYLSIIFY
;
A
#
# COMPACT_ATOMS: atom_id res chain seq x y z
N ASN A 1 -14.24 -13.42 11.20
CA ASN A 1 -14.28 -12.23 10.31
C ASN A 1 -13.36 -12.42 9.12
N TYR A 2 -13.93 -12.59 7.93
CA TYR A 2 -13.23 -12.83 6.66
C TYR A 2 -12.12 -11.81 6.34
N SER A 3 -12.24 -10.57 6.82
CA SER A 3 -11.25 -9.51 6.60
C SER A 3 -9.95 -9.65 7.41
N THR A 4 -9.94 -10.39 8.52
CA THR A 4 -8.71 -10.68 9.28
C THR A 4 -7.90 -11.77 8.58
N LEU A 5 -8.57 -12.80 8.05
CA LEU A 5 -7.93 -13.88 7.30
C LEU A 5 -7.23 -13.33 6.05
N GLN A 6 -7.89 -12.43 5.30
CA GLN A 6 -7.31 -11.78 4.14
C GLN A 6 -6.02 -10.99 4.45
N ILE A 7 -5.93 -10.32 5.61
CA ILE A 7 -4.72 -9.60 6.01
C ILE A 7 -3.58 -10.59 6.34
N GLU A 8 -3.86 -11.68 7.04
CA GLU A 8 -2.83 -12.67 7.37
C GLU A 8 -2.32 -13.39 6.11
N THR A 9 -3.21 -13.75 5.18
CA THR A 9 -2.79 -14.31 3.89
C THR A 9 -1.93 -13.32 3.10
N PHE A 10 -2.31 -12.04 3.07
CA PHE A 10 -1.52 -11.01 2.40
C PHE A 10 -0.15 -10.81 3.07
N LYS A 11 -0.09 -10.85 4.40
CA LYS A 11 1.17 -10.82 5.15
C LYS A 11 2.08 -11.99 4.78
N LEU A 12 1.55 -13.22 4.75
CA LEU A 12 2.32 -14.41 4.36
C LEU A 12 2.83 -14.32 2.91
N LEU A 13 2.01 -13.80 2.00
CA LEU A 13 2.42 -13.54 0.62
C LEU A 13 3.62 -12.58 0.59
N LEU A 14 3.49 -11.42 1.24
CA LEU A 14 4.55 -10.41 1.27
C LEU A 14 5.82 -10.90 1.97
N GLN A 15 5.71 -11.75 2.99
CA GLN A 15 6.89 -12.38 3.61
C GLN A 15 7.69 -13.23 2.62
N LYS A 16 7.01 -13.86 1.64
CA LYS A 16 7.65 -14.71 0.64
C LYS A 16 8.12 -13.93 -0.59
N THR A 17 7.39 -12.90 -1.00
CA THR A 17 7.60 -12.24 -2.30
C THR A 17 8.03 -10.77 -2.20
N GLY A 18 7.84 -10.12 -1.05
CA GLY A 18 7.94 -8.67 -0.91
C GLY A 18 9.32 -8.10 -1.28
N ASN A 19 10.40 -8.82 -0.99
CA ASN A 19 11.77 -8.41 -1.32
C ASN A 19 12.08 -8.41 -2.84
N TYR A 20 11.20 -8.98 -3.67
CA TYR A 20 11.28 -8.96 -5.13
C TYR A 20 10.28 -7.99 -5.78
N LEU A 21 9.31 -7.46 -5.02
CA LEU A 21 8.29 -6.57 -5.57
C LEU A 21 8.84 -5.16 -5.78
N GLU A 22 8.85 -4.73 -7.04
CA GLU A 22 9.26 -3.38 -7.44
C GLU A 22 8.08 -2.48 -7.82
N ASN A 23 6.94 -3.06 -8.21
CA ASN A 23 5.79 -2.34 -8.74
C ASN A 23 4.54 -2.65 -7.89
N ILE A 24 3.94 -1.63 -7.26
CA ILE A 24 2.78 -1.81 -6.39
C ILE A 24 1.71 -0.78 -6.72
N GLY A 25 0.46 -1.23 -6.87
CA GLY A 25 -0.71 -0.38 -7.03
C GLY A 25 -1.73 -0.58 -5.89
N PHE A 26 -2.38 0.51 -5.50
CA PHE A 26 -3.49 0.49 -4.54
C PHE A 26 -4.73 1.18 -5.12
N GLY A 27 -5.72 0.38 -5.52
CA GLY A 27 -7.09 0.84 -5.76
C GLY A 27 -7.92 0.67 -4.49
N LEU A 28 -8.46 1.77 -3.94
CA LEU A 28 -9.04 1.74 -2.60
C LEU A 28 -10.55 2.04 -2.60
N SER A 29 -11.38 1.01 -2.35
CA SER A 29 -12.84 1.14 -2.14
C SER A 29 -13.20 1.59 -0.71
N ARG A 30 -14.43 2.05 -0.44
CA ARG A 30 -14.85 2.74 0.82
C ARG A 30 -14.48 2.08 2.17
N ASN A 31 -14.10 0.80 2.23
CA ASN A 31 -13.86 0.11 3.49
C ASN A 31 -12.43 0.33 4.04
N ASN A 32 -12.29 1.26 5.00
CA ASN A 32 -11.03 1.92 5.33
C ASN A 32 -10.18 1.22 6.42
N LYS A 33 -10.76 0.36 7.26
CA LYS A 33 -10.11 -0.14 8.48
C LYS A 33 -8.92 -1.07 8.23
N HIS A 34 -8.97 -1.86 7.16
CA HIS A 34 -7.95 -2.88 6.84
C HIS A 34 -6.77 -2.32 6.03
N LYS A 35 -6.97 -1.19 5.33
CA LYS A 35 -5.98 -0.60 4.42
C LYS A 35 -4.73 -0.10 5.14
N ARG A 36 -4.92 0.53 6.31
CA ARG A 36 -3.80 0.97 7.16
C ARG A 36 -2.89 -0.19 7.55
N LYS A 37 -3.45 -1.39 7.74
CA LYS A 37 -2.65 -2.59 8.02
C LYS A 37 -1.89 -3.04 6.76
N LEU A 38 -2.53 -3.03 5.59
CA LEU A 38 -1.87 -3.36 4.32
C LEU A 38 -0.68 -2.43 4.03
N PHE A 39 -0.83 -1.11 4.18
CA PHE A 39 0.27 -0.17 4.00
C PHE A 39 1.44 -0.42 4.94
N LYS A 40 1.17 -0.78 6.19
CA LYS A 40 2.23 -1.17 7.15
C LYS A 40 2.96 -2.43 6.69
N LEU A 41 2.23 -3.44 6.20
CA LEU A 41 2.84 -4.67 5.70
C LEU A 41 3.70 -4.40 4.47
N VAL A 42 3.21 -3.60 3.51
CA VAL A 42 4.00 -3.20 2.34
C VAL A 42 5.27 -2.45 2.75
N LYS A 43 5.17 -1.49 3.68
CA LYS A 43 6.35 -0.80 4.23
C LYS A 43 7.38 -1.75 4.85
N ILE A 44 6.93 -2.82 5.52
CA ILE A 44 7.83 -3.78 6.20
C ILE A 44 8.48 -4.73 5.20
N TYR A 45 7.72 -5.28 4.25
CA TYR A 45 8.16 -6.39 3.42
C TYR A 45 8.60 -6.00 2.01
N CYS A 46 8.12 -4.87 1.47
CA CYS A 46 8.39 -4.44 0.10
C CYS A 46 9.43 -3.31 0.09
N VAL A 47 10.70 -3.66 0.26
CA VAL A 47 11.78 -2.67 0.42
C VAL A 47 12.34 -2.12 -0.91
N LYS A 48 11.99 -2.74 -2.05
CA LYS A 48 12.52 -2.40 -3.38
C LYS A 48 11.51 -1.71 -4.31
N ILE A 49 10.49 -1.06 -3.75
CA ILE A 49 9.46 -0.39 -4.54
C ILE A 49 10.08 0.73 -5.38
N LYS A 50 9.93 0.62 -6.70
CA LYS A 50 10.34 1.59 -7.73
C LYS A 50 9.14 2.25 -8.39
N PHE A 51 7.99 1.58 -8.47
CA PHE A 51 6.74 2.15 -8.96
C PHE A 51 5.65 2.01 -7.90
N LEU A 52 5.00 3.13 -7.60
CA LEU A 52 3.85 3.18 -6.72
C LEU A 52 2.67 3.87 -7.42
N GLU A 53 1.55 3.15 -7.54
CA GLU A 53 0.29 3.69 -8.03
C GLU A 53 -0.74 3.78 -6.91
N ILE A 54 -1.41 4.93 -6.81
CA ILE A 54 -2.52 5.18 -5.89
C ILE A 54 -3.74 5.59 -6.73
N PHE A 55 -4.77 4.76 -6.74
CA PHE A 55 -6.00 4.99 -7.50
C PHE A 55 -7.18 5.36 -6.59
N GLY A 56 -7.96 6.35 -7.01
CA GLY A 56 -9.16 6.83 -6.32
C GLY A 56 -8.87 7.61 -5.04
N ILE A 57 -7.78 8.40 -5.01
CA ILE A 57 -7.34 9.10 -3.79
C ILE A 57 -8.41 10.06 -3.23
N SER A 58 -9.29 10.59 -4.08
CA SER A 58 -10.43 11.43 -3.69
C SER A 58 -11.41 10.74 -2.72
N ARG A 59 -11.43 9.40 -2.71
CA ARG A 59 -12.33 8.59 -1.87
C ARG A 59 -11.74 8.30 -0.49
N PHE A 60 -10.57 8.87 -0.18
CA PHE A 60 -9.84 8.58 1.03
C PHE A 60 -10.26 9.56 2.12
N ASN A 61 -10.52 9.03 3.32
CA ASN A 61 -10.57 9.89 4.50
C ASN A 61 -9.16 10.36 4.88
N ASN A 62 -9.08 11.38 5.74
CA ASN A 62 -7.81 11.97 6.17
C ASN A 62 -6.81 10.92 6.69
N GLN A 63 -7.27 9.93 7.47
CA GLN A 63 -6.41 8.87 8.00
C GLN A 63 -5.75 8.02 6.92
N ASN A 64 -6.47 7.71 5.84
CA ASN A 64 -5.92 6.98 4.70
C ASN A 64 -4.97 7.84 3.88
N ILE A 65 -5.29 9.13 3.69
CA ILE A 65 -4.40 10.09 3.02
C ILE A 65 -3.06 10.14 3.75
N TYR A 66 -3.06 10.33 5.07
CA TYR A 66 -1.84 10.30 5.88
C TYR A 66 -1.07 8.98 5.77
N SER A 67 -1.78 7.85 5.67
CA SER A 67 -1.14 6.54 5.55
C SER A 67 -0.46 6.35 4.19
N VAL A 68 -1.06 6.85 3.11
CA VAL A 68 -0.43 6.89 1.77
C VAL A 68 0.78 7.80 1.77
N LEU A 69 0.66 9.03 2.29
CA LEU A 69 1.78 9.98 2.35
C LEU A 69 2.96 9.39 3.14
N ASN A 70 2.68 8.68 4.25
CA ASN A 70 3.70 7.99 5.02
C ASN A 70 4.35 6.81 4.26
N LEU A 71 3.57 6.08 3.44
CA LEU A 71 4.13 5.04 2.57
C LEU A 71 5.03 5.65 1.49
N ILE A 72 4.59 6.71 0.82
CA ILE A 72 5.37 7.43 -0.19
C ILE A 72 6.69 7.91 0.41
N LYS A 73 6.65 8.57 1.58
CA LYS A 73 7.85 9.00 2.31
C LYS A 73 8.79 7.84 2.63
N ASN A 74 8.26 6.66 2.92
CA ASN A 74 9.07 5.48 3.25
C ASN A 74 9.83 4.91 2.05
N VAL A 75 9.21 4.95 0.87
CA VAL A 75 9.79 4.36 -0.35
C VAL A 75 10.54 5.39 -1.20
N GLN A 76 10.50 6.67 -0.82
CA GLN A 76 10.98 7.81 -1.62
C GLN A 76 12.39 7.66 -2.20
N GLN A 77 13.31 6.99 -1.49
CA GLN A 77 14.71 6.85 -1.93
C GLN A 77 14.88 5.82 -3.05
N ASN A 78 13.94 4.88 -3.18
CA ASN A 78 13.97 3.81 -4.19
C ASN A 78 12.94 4.05 -5.31
N LEU A 79 12.09 5.06 -5.17
CA LEU A 79 10.95 5.30 -6.04
C LEU A 79 11.39 6.01 -7.32
N ASN A 80 11.15 5.38 -8.47
CA ASN A 80 11.39 5.95 -9.79
C ASN A 80 10.14 6.64 -10.35
N TYR A 81 8.96 6.09 -10.04
CA TYR A 81 7.69 6.54 -10.60
C TYR A 81 6.59 6.52 -9.56
N LEU A 82 5.81 7.60 -9.51
CA LEU A 82 4.65 7.77 -8.64
C LEU A 82 3.44 8.17 -9.49
N SER A 83 2.38 7.36 -9.47
CA SER A 83 1.10 7.68 -10.09
C SER A 83 0.05 7.90 -9.00
N ILE A 84 -0.62 9.06 -9.03
CA ILE A 84 -1.74 9.37 -8.14
C ILE A 84 -2.93 9.76 -9.00
N ILE A 85 -3.95 8.91 -8.99
CA ILE A 85 -5.16 9.06 -9.79
C ILE A 85 -6.31 9.48 -8.86
N PHE A 86 -6.95 10.59 -9.22
CA PHE A 86 -7.97 11.25 -8.39
C PHE A 86 -9.40 10.71 -8.59
N TYR A 87 -9.71 10.13 -9.75
CA TYR A 87 -11.07 9.71 -10.11
C TYR A 87 -11.47 8.36 -9.50
#